data_AF-A0AA88YK94-F1
#
_entry.id   AF-A0AA88YK94-F1
#
_cell.length_a   1.000
_cell.length_b   1.000
_cell.length_c   1.000
_cell.angle_alpha   90.00
_cell.angle_beta   90.00
_cell.angle_gamma   90.00
#
_symmetry.space_group_name_H-M   'P 1'
#
loop_
_entity.id
_entity.type
_entity.pdbx_description
1 polymer ?
#
loop_
_entity_poly.entity_id
_entity_poly.type
_entity_poly.pdbx_seq_one_letter_code
_entity_poly.pdbx_strand_id
1 'polypeptide(L)'
;MSHKTPSVILLDTDKKFHSFGYDAEDKYAQLTRTKKHKDWYYFTGIKMKLMTAMDTFKEEDNNKALFKERLRRDAVIKDMEDREYPLLDLMAMAYKYLIEHFLHQLESRTLLKDITPKTDIQWVITVPAIWTDASKQFTREAAIKAGLSEHQIKLAYEPEAAALYCRLLPVDKFVSGGQEKSLVFSTFERGKKFMVLDLGGIN
;
A
#
# COMPACT_ATOMS: atom_id res chain seq x y z
N MET A 1 3.48 -17.99 10.49
CA MET A 1 3.96 -16.66 10.04
C MET A 1 2.90 -16.07 9.13
N SER A 2 2.62 -14.78 9.27
CA SER A 2 1.68 -14.08 8.39
C SER A 2 2.35 -13.75 7.05
N HIS A 3 1.65 -13.93 5.93
CA HIS A 3 2.11 -13.51 4.60
C HIS A 3 1.92 -12.00 4.35
N LYS A 4 1.35 -11.26 5.31
CA LYS A 4 1.17 -9.80 5.24
C LYS A 4 2.36 -9.10 5.85
N THR A 5 2.81 -8.01 5.24
CA THR A 5 3.84 -7.12 5.81
C THR A 5 3.15 -5.86 6.32
N PRO A 6 3.35 -5.45 7.59
CA PRO A 6 2.77 -4.22 8.09
C PRO A 6 3.37 -3.00 7.37
N SER A 7 2.56 -1.96 7.15
CA SER A 7 3.01 -0.72 6.49
C SER A 7 3.67 0.21 7.50
N VAL A 8 4.82 -0.22 8.01
CA VAL A 8 5.58 0.45 9.08
C VAL A 8 6.97 0.81 8.55
N ILE A 9 7.42 2.03 8.82
CA ILE A 9 8.77 2.50 8.50
C ILE A 9 9.44 2.94 9.80
N LEU A 10 10.69 2.49 9.97
CA LEU A 10 11.58 2.98 11.01
C LEU A 10 12.73 3.75 10.35
N LEU A 11 12.93 4.99 10.81
CA LEU A 11 14.13 5.77 10.51
C LEU A 11 15.05 5.81 11.72
N ASP A 12 16.36 5.84 11.45
CA ASP A 12 17.37 6.01 12.48
C ASP A 12 17.41 7.45 13.03
N THR A 13 18.36 7.71 13.94
CA THR A 13 18.55 9.02 14.57
C THR A 13 18.92 10.14 13.59
N ASP A 14 19.44 9.79 12.40
CA ASP A 14 19.78 10.72 11.32
C ASP A 14 18.61 10.91 10.35
N LYS A 15 17.42 10.36 10.65
CA LYS A 15 16.25 10.32 9.76
C LYS A 15 16.48 9.53 8.47
N LYS A 16 17.43 8.60 8.46
CA LYS A 16 17.65 7.72 7.31
C LYS A 16 16.82 6.45 7.46
N PHE A 17 16.38 5.91 6.32
CA PHE A 17 15.66 4.64 6.29
C PHE A 17 16.49 3.54 6.95
N HIS A 18 15.93 2.88 7.97
CA HIS A 18 16.54 1.72 8.62
C HIS A 18 15.85 0.42 8.22
N SER A 19 14.53 0.33 8.42
CA SER A 19 13.78 -0.88 8.11
C SER A 19 12.31 -0.60 7.79
N PHE A 20 11.67 -1.60 7.18
CA PHE A 20 10.25 -1.62 6.85
C PHE A 20 9.58 -2.91 7.36
N GLY A 21 8.29 -2.87 7.67
CA GLY A 21 7.52 -4.06 8.03
C GLY A 21 7.89 -4.61 9.40
N TYR A 22 7.90 -5.94 9.54
CA TYR A 22 8.18 -6.60 10.83
C TYR A 22 9.57 -6.23 11.37
N ASP A 23 10.58 -6.07 10.51
CA ASP A 23 11.92 -5.65 10.93
C ASP A 23 11.91 -4.25 11.57
N ALA A 24 10.98 -3.37 11.16
CA ALA A 24 10.78 -2.07 11.79
C ALA A 24 10.08 -2.22 13.15
N GLU A 25 9.02 -3.03 13.24
CA GLU A 25 8.30 -3.30 14.48
C GLU A 25 9.22 -3.92 15.54
N ASP A 26 9.95 -4.98 15.18
CA ASP A 26 10.84 -5.72 16.07
C ASP A 26 11.98 -4.83 16.57
N LYS A 27 12.60 -4.04 15.67
CA LYS A 27 13.66 -3.11 16.05
C LYS A 27 13.12 -2.02 16.99
N TYR A 28 11.96 -1.45 16.69
CA TYR A 28 11.35 -0.43 17.54
C TYR A 28 11.00 -1.00 18.93
N ALA A 29 10.45 -2.20 19.01
CA ALA A 29 10.17 -2.89 20.27
C ALA A 29 11.45 -3.08 21.11
N GLN A 30 12.58 -3.46 20.48
CA GLN A 30 13.88 -3.56 21.16
C GLN A 30 14.39 -2.20 21.68
N LEU A 31 14.23 -1.14 20.89
CA LEU A 31 14.59 0.23 21.29
C LEU A 31 13.72 0.72 22.45
N THR A 32 12.45 0.31 22.50
CA THR A 32 11.54 0.61 23.62
C THR A 32 12.01 -0.01 24.92
N ARG A 33 12.44 -1.28 24.88
CA ARG A 33 13.00 -1.98 26.06
C ARG A 33 14.23 -1.28 26.65
N THR A 34 15.01 -0.60 25.81
CA THR A 34 16.24 0.12 26.21
C THR A 34 16.03 1.63 26.36
N LYS A 35 14.78 2.12 26.22
CA LYS A 35 14.40 3.55 26.24
C LYS A 35 15.10 4.44 25.20
N LYS A 36 15.64 3.84 24.13
CA LYS A 36 16.29 4.55 23.00
C LYS A 36 15.34 4.89 21.84
N HIS A 37 14.10 4.39 21.88
CA HIS A 37 13.08 4.58 20.83
C HIS A 37 12.80 6.05 20.54
N LYS A 38 12.91 6.93 21.53
CA LYS A 38 12.63 8.37 21.39
C LYS A 38 13.58 9.07 20.42
N ASP A 39 14.80 8.57 20.24
CA ASP A 39 15.76 9.13 19.30
C ASP A 39 15.50 8.69 17.85
N TRP A 40 14.64 7.68 17.65
CA TRP A 40 14.32 7.06 16.37
C TRP A 40 12.93 7.46 15.89
N TYR A 41 12.68 7.47 14.59
CA TYR A 41 11.40 7.89 14.03
C TYR A 41 10.59 6.69 13.54
N TYR A 42 9.40 6.50 14.12
CA TYR A 42 8.57 5.33 13.84
C TYR A 42 7.22 5.74 13.26
N PHE A 43 6.99 5.36 12.01
CA PHE A 43 5.77 5.67 11.26
C PHE A 43 4.96 4.40 11.01
N THR A 44 3.71 4.42 11.44
CA THR A 44 2.71 3.39 11.16
C THR A 44 1.48 4.00 10.48
N GLY A 45 0.67 3.15 9.84
CA GLY A 45 -0.61 3.55 9.25
C GLY A 45 -0.48 4.47 8.04
N ILE A 46 0.62 4.41 7.28
CA ILE A 46 0.93 5.37 6.20
C ILE A 46 -0.21 5.48 5.18
N LYS A 47 -0.78 4.34 4.75
CA LYS A 47 -1.92 4.31 3.81
C LYS A 47 -3.18 4.98 4.40
N MET A 48 -3.41 4.82 5.71
CA MET A 48 -4.53 5.47 6.40
C MET A 48 -4.30 6.98 6.53
N LYS A 49 -3.08 7.40 6.86
CA LYS A 49 -2.73 8.82 6.93
C LYS A 49 -2.82 9.51 5.57
N LEU A 50 -2.51 8.79 4.48
CA LEU A 50 -2.79 9.25 3.12
C LEU A 50 -4.30 9.46 2.93
N MET A 51 -5.13 8.50 3.35
CA MET A 51 -6.59 8.62 3.30
C MET A 51 -7.12 9.80 4.13
N THR A 52 -6.64 9.99 5.36
CA THR A 52 -7.04 11.13 6.20
C THR A 52 -6.59 12.46 5.62
N ALA A 53 -5.39 12.54 5.03
CA ALA A 53 -4.91 13.74 4.34
C ALA A 53 -5.68 14.06 3.04
N MET A 54 -6.55 13.14 2.59
CA MET A 54 -7.44 13.29 1.44
C MET A 54 -8.90 13.56 1.88
N ASP A 55 -9.30 13.06 3.04
CA ASP A 55 -10.65 13.19 3.60
C ASP A 55 -10.72 14.41 4.54
N THR A 56 -11.01 15.57 3.97
CA THR A 56 -11.62 16.68 4.75
C THR A 56 -12.86 16.14 5.49
N PHE A 57 -12.81 16.00 6.82
CA PHE A 57 -14.00 15.80 7.64
C PHE A 57 -14.63 17.15 8.02
N LYS A 58 -15.97 17.15 8.03
CA LYS A 58 -16.91 18.28 8.05
C LYS A 58 -16.64 19.33 9.14
N GLU A 59 -16.80 20.61 8.80
CA GLU A 59 -17.26 21.62 9.77
C GLU A 59 -18.79 21.50 9.91
N GLU A 60 -19.28 21.63 11.14
CA GLU A 60 -20.71 21.55 11.53
C GLU A 60 -21.51 22.84 11.24
N ASP A 61 -21.02 23.76 10.39
CA ASP A 61 -21.76 24.99 10.08
C ASP A 61 -22.25 25.06 8.62
N ASN A 62 -23.58 25.10 8.47
CA ASN A 62 -24.31 25.69 7.34
C ASN A 62 -24.35 24.96 5.98
N ASN A 63 -24.55 23.64 5.99
CA ASN A 63 -25.24 22.88 4.92
C ASN A 63 -24.72 23.08 3.46
N LYS A 64 -23.44 23.41 3.29
CA LYS A 64 -22.71 23.35 2.01
C LYS A 64 -21.43 22.56 2.21
N ALA A 65 -21.43 21.31 1.73
CA ALA A 65 -20.22 20.49 1.70
C ALA A 65 -19.19 21.11 0.73
N LEU A 66 -18.29 21.92 1.25
CA LEU A 66 -17.11 22.37 0.53
C LEU A 66 -15.97 21.39 0.83
N PHE A 67 -15.83 20.38 -0.02
CA PHE A 67 -14.65 19.52 -0.07
C PHE A 67 -13.43 20.39 -0.34
N LYS A 68 -12.58 20.64 0.66
CA LYS A 68 -11.38 21.42 0.42
C LYS A 68 -10.23 21.10 1.36
N GLU A 69 -9.74 19.87 1.30
CA GLU A 69 -8.30 19.66 1.28
C GLU A 69 -7.86 18.99 -0.02
N ARG A 70 -6.98 19.69 -0.73
CA ARG A 70 -6.20 19.11 -1.82
C ARG A 70 -5.01 18.45 -1.16
N LEU A 71 -4.87 17.13 -1.29
CA LEU A 71 -3.62 16.45 -0.95
C LEU A 71 -2.45 17.23 -1.57
N ARG A 72 -1.63 17.86 -0.73
CA ARG A 72 -0.51 18.66 -1.21
C ARG A 72 0.71 17.77 -1.36
N ARG A 73 1.57 18.10 -2.31
CA ARG A 73 2.85 17.40 -2.50
C ARG A 73 3.77 17.48 -1.28
N ASP A 74 3.65 18.56 -0.51
CA ASP A 74 4.36 18.82 0.75
C ASP A 74 3.60 18.30 1.98
N ALA A 75 2.63 17.38 1.81
CA ALA A 75 1.96 16.73 2.93
C ALA A 75 2.98 16.05 3.86
N VAL A 76 2.80 16.25 5.16
CA VAL A 76 3.62 15.65 6.22
C VAL A 76 2.76 14.73 7.08
N ILE A 77 3.39 13.74 7.68
CA ILE A 77 2.76 12.91 8.71
C ILE A 77 3.61 12.89 9.97
N LYS A 78 2.94 12.76 11.12
CA LYS A 78 3.60 12.64 12.41
C LYS A 78 3.97 11.20 12.73
N ASP A 79 5.13 11.01 13.36
CA ASP A 79 5.53 9.75 13.98
C ASP A 79 4.88 9.56 15.37
N MET A 80 5.27 8.53 16.11
CA MET A 80 4.74 8.26 17.45
C MET A 80 5.15 9.28 18.53
N GLU A 81 6.10 10.17 18.23
CA GLU A 81 6.57 11.23 19.12
C GLU A 81 6.15 12.63 18.59
N ASP A 82 5.10 12.67 17.76
CA ASP A 82 4.51 13.88 17.15
C ASP A 82 5.44 14.66 16.20
N ARG A 83 6.52 14.03 15.71
CA ARG A 83 7.49 14.67 14.80
C ARG A 83 7.06 14.50 13.35
N GLU A 84 7.07 15.59 12.61
CA GLU A 84 6.64 15.63 11.21
C GLU A 84 7.71 15.13 10.25
N TYR A 85 7.27 14.44 9.19
CA TYR A 85 8.11 13.99 8.09
C TYR A 85 7.32 13.96 6.76
N PRO A 86 7.94 14.28 5.61
CA PRO A 86 7.25 14.26 4.32
C PRO A 86 6.62 12.90 3.98
N LEU A 87 5.32 12.88 3.72
CA LEU A 87 4.55 11.68 3.40
C LEU A 87 5.02 11.02 2.09
N LEU A 88 5.33 11.84 1.08
CA LEU A 88 5.79 11.35 -0.23
C LEU A 88 7.10 10.54 -0.09
N ASP A 89 7.98 10.98 0.81
CA ASP A 89 9.28 10.36 1.04
C ASP A 89 9.12 9.02 1.75
N LEU A 90 8.23 8.94 2.74
CA LEU A 90 7.91 7.69 3.42
C LEU A 90 7.28 6.68 2.46
N MET A 91 6.32 7.10 1.64
CA MET A 91 5.74 6.24 0.60
C MET A 91 6.80 5.74 -0.39
N ALA A 92 7.70 6.63 -0.83
CA ALA A 92 8.79 6.26 -1.73
C ALA A 92 9.78 5.27 -1.08
N MET A 93 10.11 5.44 0.20
CA MET A 93 10.95 4.49 0.95
C MET A 93 10.30 3.11 1.03
N ALA A 94 8.99 3.04 1.33
CA ALA A 94 8.25 1.78 1.35
C ALA A 94 8.28 1.08 -0.01
N TYR A 95 8.00 1.81 -1.10
CA TYR A 95 8.07 1.24 -2.44
C TYR A 95 9.46 0.78 -2.81
N LYS A 96 10.49 1.60 -2.52
CA LYS A 96 11.87 1.25 -2.80
C LYS A 96 12.25 -0.06 -2.10
N TYR A 97 11.91 -0.20 -0.82
CA TYR A 97 12.13 -1.44 -0.07
C TYR A 97 11.44 -2.64 -0.72
N LEU A 98 10.15 -2.52 -1.08
CA LEU A 98 9.39 -3.63 -1.69
C LEU A 98 9.95 -4.03 -3.07
N ILE A 99 10.36 -3.04 -3.87
CA ILE A 99 10.98 -3.24 -5.18
C ILE A 99 12.31 -3.98 -5.01
N GLU A 100 13.21 -3.45 -4.17
CA GLU A 100 14.53 -4.03 -3.94
C GLU A 100 14.42 -5.44 -3.35
N HIS A 101 13.50 -5.64 -2.40
CA HIS A 101 13.22 -6.97 -1.85
C HIS A 101 12.76 -7.95 -2.93
N PHE A 102 11.83 -7.56 -3.80
CA PHE A 102 11.38 -8.42 -4.90
C PHE A 102 12.51 -8.75 -5.88
N LEU A 103 13.31 -7.75 -6.28
CA LEU A 103 14.43 -7.96 -7.20
C LEU A 103 15.50 -8.88 -6.60
N HIS A 104 15.81 -8.74 -5.30
CA HIS A 104 16.69 -9.65 -4.59
C HIS A 104 16.13 -11.09 -4.53
N GLN A 105 14.82 -11.26 -4.41
CA GLN A 105 14.19 -12.58 -4.49
C GLN A 105 14.30 -13.21 -5.89
N LEU A 106 14.26 -12.40 -6.96
CA LEU A 106 14.52 -12.90 -8.32
C LEU A 106 15.99 -13.28 -8.51
N GLU A 107 16.90 -12.46 -7.98
CA GLU A 107 18.34 -12.70 -8.06
C GLU A 107 18.73 -14.00 -7.34
N SER A 108 18.26 -14.18 -6.11
CA SER A 108 18.54 -15.38 -5.31
C SER A 108 18.00 -16.67 -5.93
N ARG A 109 17.01 -16.57 -6.83
CA ARG A 109 16.47 -17.67 -7.63
C ARG A 109 17.12 -17.80 -9.00
N THR A 110 18.15 -17.00 -9.29
CA THR A 110 18.87 -16.96 -10.57
C THR A 110 18.03 -16.50 -11.78
N LEU A 111 16.86 -15.90 -11.55
CA LEU A 111 15.92 -15.50 -12.61
C LEU A 111 16.30 -14.16 -13.28
N LEU A 112 17.13 -13.34 -12.64
CA LEU A 112 17.59 -12.06 -13.22
C LEU A 112 18.52 -12.21 -14.43
N LYS A 113 19.01 -13.42 -14.74
CA LYS A 113 19.79 -13.67 -15.96
C LYS A 113 18.96 -13.48 -17.22
N ASP A 114 17.65 -13.73 -17.11
CA ASP A 114 16.71 -13.73 -18.24
C ASP A 114 15.70 -12.57 -18.15
N ILE A 115 15.82 -11.71 -17.13
CA ILE A 115 14.88 -10.60 -16.87
C ILE A 115 15.69 -9.32 -16.68
N THR A 116 15.41 -8.31 -17.48
CA THR A 116 15.91 -6.94 -17.33
C THR A 116 14.91 -6.12 -16.51
N PRO A 117 15.18 -5.79 -15.22
CA PRO A 117 14.18 -5.18 -14.34
C PRO A 117 13.56 -3.87 -14.82
N LYS A 118 14.31 -3.10 -15.62
CA LYS A 118 13.85 -1.80 -16.14
C LYS A 118 12.89 -1.89 -17.32
N THR A 119 12.86 -3.01 -18.04
CA THR A 119 12.07 -3.16 -19.27
C THR A 119 11.06 -4.29 -19.18
N ASP A 120 11.41 -5.35 -18.46
CA ASP A 120 10.67 -6.61 -18.50
C ASP A 120 9.67 -6.73 -17.33
N ILE A 121 9.71 -5.77 -16.40
CA ILE A 121 8.82 -5.73 -15.23
C ILE A 121 7.88 -4.54 -15.34
N GLN A 122 6.58 -4.84 -15.26
CA GLN A 122 5.51 -3.85 -15.06
C GLN A 122 4.99 -3.96 -13.62
N TRP A 123 5.01 -2.84 -12.92
CA TRP A 123 4.54 -2.69 -11.55
C TRP A 123 3.10 -2.24 -11.52
N VAL A 124 2.22 -3.08 -10.98
CA VAL A 124 0.80 -2.76 -10.78
C VAL A 124 0.59 -2.45 -9.31
N ILE A 125 0.28 -1.21 -8.99
CA ILE A 125 0.02 -0.74 -7.62
C ILE A 125 -1.49 -0.66 -7.41
N THR A 126 -2.00 -1.39 -6.43
CA THR A 126 -3.42 -1.34 -6.10
C THR A 126 -3.77 -0.10 -5.29
N VAL A 127 -4.92 0.50 -5.57
CA VAL A 127 -5.40 1.71 -4.89
C VAL A 127 -6.89 1.55 -4.48
N PRO A 128 -7.31 2.10 -3.34
CA PRO A 128 -8.72 2.13 -2.95
C PRO A 128 -9.60 2.77 -4.04
N ALA A 129 -10.81 2.24 -4.24
CA ALA A 129 -11.74 2.79 -5.22
C ALA A 129 -12.22 4.21 -4.89
N ILE A 130 -12.21 4.58 -3.61
CA ILE A 130 -12.59 5.91 -3.13
C ILE A 130 -11.51 6.98 -3.36
N TRP A 131 -10.32 6.61 -3.83
CA TRP A 131 -9.24 7.56 -4.04
C TRP A 131 -9.54 8.55 -5.17
N THR A 132 -9.23 9.82 -4.90
CA THR A 132 -9.29 10.90 -5.89
C THR A 132 -8.17 10.76 -6.92
N ASP A 133 -8.26 11.49 -8.04
CA ASP A 133 -7.19 11.52 -9.04
C ASP A 133 -5.89 12.12 -8.48
N ALA A 134 -5.98 13.07 -7.53
CA ALA A 134 -4.82 13.60 -6.85
C ALA A 134 -4.11 12.53 -6.00
N SER A 135 -4.87 11.68 -5.31
CA SER A 135 -4.34 10.55 -4.51
C SER A 135 -3.65 9.50 -5.38
N LYS A 136 -4.27 9.17 -6.52
CA LYS A 136 -3.69 8.27 -7.53
C LYS A 136 -2.40 8.86 -8.10
N GLN A 137 -2.39 10.16 -8.39
CA GLN A 137 -1.20 10.84 -8.87
C GLN A 137 -0.09 10.89 -7.82
N PHE A 138 -0.41 11.19 -6.56
CA PHE A 138 0.55 11.17 -5.46
C PHE A 138 1.21 9.80 -5.28
N THR A 139 0.42 8.73 -5.45
CA THR A 139 0.90 7.34 -5.42
C THR A 139 1.86 7.04 -6.56
N ARG A 140 1.54 7.50 -7.78
CA ARG A 140 2.44 7.41 -8.92
C ARG A 140 3.74 8.20 -8.67
N GLU A 141 3.65 9.41 -8.11
CA GLU A 141 4.81 10.25 -7.79
C GLU A 141 5.72 9.58 -6.76
N ALA A 142 5.16 8.95 -5.71
CA ALA A 142 5.93 8.18 -4.74
C ALA A 142 6.65 6.99 -5.39
N ALA A 143 5.98 6.26 -6.29
CA ALA A 143 6.57 5.14 -7.02
C ALA A 143 7.70 5.59 -7.96
N ILE A 144 7.54 6.73 -8.63
CA ILE A 144 8.60 7.33 -9.45
C ILE A 144 9.79 7.74 -8.57
N LYS A 145 9.53 8.38 -7.42
CA LYS A 145 10.57 8.76 -6.45
C LYS A 145 11.32 7.55 -5.87
N ALA A 146 10.67 6.39 -5.81
CA ALA A 146 11.30 5.12 -5.45
C ALA A 146 12.22 4.53 -6.54
N GLY A 147 12.29 5.16 -7.73
CA GLY A 147 13.17 4.76 -8.82
C GLY A 147 12.49 4.01 -9.96
N LEU A 148 11.16 3.88 -9.94
CA LEU A 148 10.42 3.29 -11.06
C LEU A 148 10.25 4.29 -12.21
N SER A 149 10.33 3.80 -13.44
CA SER A 149 10.01 4.62 -14.60
C SER A 149 8.50 4.70 -14.79
N GLU A 150 7.99 5.84 -15.26
CA GLU A 150 6.53 6.07 -15.42
C GLU A 150 5.84 5.00 -16.27
N HIS A 151 6.48 4.56 -17.37
CA HIS A 151 5.95 3.52 -18.26
C HIS A 151 5.84 2.14 -17.61
N GLN A 152 6.56 1.89 -16.51
CA GLN A 152 6.48 0.63 -15.77
C GLN A 152 5.31 0.63 -14.78
N ILE A 153 4.67 1.76 -14.49
CA ILE A 153 3.69 1.89 -13.41
C ILE A 153 2.27 1.84 -13.96
N LYS A 154 1.45 0.93 -13.44
CA LYS A 154 -0.01 0.92 -13.61
C LYS A 154 -0.70 0.97 -12.26
N LEU A 155 -1.84 1.66 -12.21
CA LEU A 155 -2.73 1.62 -11.06
C LEU A 155 -3.89 0.68 -11.37
N ALA A 156 -4.32 -0.07 -10.37
CA ALA A 156 -5.52 -0.90 -10.43
C ALA A 156 -6.37 -0.67 -9.18
N TYR A 157 -7.69 -0.67 -9.29
CA TYR A 157 -8.52 -0.57 -8.09
C TYR A 157 -8.47 -1.86 -7.29
N GLU A 158 -8.37 -1.75 -5.98
CA GLU A 158 -8.45 -2.87 -5.03
C GLU A 158 -9.67 -3.77 -5.26
N PRO A 159 -10.91 -3.24 -5.36
CA PRO A 159 -12.07 -4.10 -5.62
C PRO A 159 -12.04 -4.76 -7.00
N GLU A 160 -11.42 -4.16 -8.02
CA GLU A 160 -11.28 -4.78 -9.34
C GLU A 160 -10.26 -5.92 -9.32
N ALA A 161 -9.11 -5.70 -8.66
CA ALA A 161 -8.10 -6.73 -8.45
C ALA A 161 -8.67 -7.92 -7.66
N ALA A 162 -9.47 -7.63 -6.62
CA ALA A 162 -10.17 -8.65 -5.85
C ALA A 162 -11.20 -9.42 -6.71
N ALA A 163 -12.02 -8.72 -7.50
CA ALA A 163 -12.98 -9.35 -8.40
C ALA A 163 -12.30 -10.25 -9.44
N LEU A 164 -11.20 -9.78 -10.04
CA LEU A 164 -10.42 -10.55 -11.00
C LEU A 164 -9.81 -11.79 -10.34
N TYR A 165 -9.26 -11.67 -9.14
CA TYR A 165 -8.74 -12.81 -8.39
C TYR A 165 -9.84 -13.84 -8.13
N CYS A 166 -11.01 -13.43 -7.61
CA CYS A 166 -12.14 -14.32 -7.36
C CYS A 166 -12.64 -15.03 -8.64
N ARG A 167 -12.59 -14.35 -9.78
CA ARG A 167 -12.94 -14.93 -11.08
C ARG A 167 -11.94 -15.96 -11.58
N LEU A 168 -10.66 -15.77 -11.30
CA LEU A 168 -9.56 -16.62 -11.80
C LEU A 168 -9.16 -17.75 -10.83
N LEU A 169 -9.69 -17.75 -9.61
CA LEU A 169 -9.41 -18.79 -8.63
C LEU A 169 -9.71 -20.18 -9.23
N PRO A 170 -8.73 -21.10 -9.19
CA PRO A 170 -9.00 -22.50 -9.51
C PRO A 170 -10.13 -22.98 -8.60
N VAL A 171 -11.16 -23.49 -9.25
CA VAL A 171 -12.43 -23.97 -8.68
C VAL A 171 -12.18 -25.02 -7.58
N ASP A 172 -10.99 -25.60 -7.54
CA ASP A 172 -10.51 -26.62 -6.60
C ASP A 172 -10.04 -26.06 -5.26
N LYS A 173 -10.16 -24.76 -5.00
CA LYS A 173 -10.03 -24.18 -3.65
C LYS A 173 -11.40 -23.97 -2.96
N PHE A 174 -12.50 -24.13 -3.68
CA PHE A 174 -13.87 -24.16 -3.13
C PHE A 174 -14.28 -25.58 -2.69
N VAL A 175 -13.35 -26.31 -2.06
CA VAL A 175 -13.57 -27.71 -1.62
C VAL A 175 -14.39 -27.70 -0.34
N SER A 176 -15.67 -27.43 -0.49
CA SER A 176 -16.75 -27.79 0.43
C SER A 176 -18.07 -27.84 -0.35
N GLY A 177 -18.27 -28.89 -1.14
CA GLY A 177 -19.58 -29.25 -1.70
C GLY A 177 -19.82 -28.79 -3.15
N GLY A 178 -20.25 -29.71 -4.00
CA GLY A 178 -20.44 -29.54 -5.44
C GLY A 178 -21.47 -28.50 -5.91
N GLN A 179 -22.09 -27.72 -5.01
CA GLN A 179 -22.97 -26.60 -5.38
C GLN A 179 -22.21 -25.28 -5.55
N GLU A 180 -21.10 -25.04 -4.85
CA GLU A 180 -20.37 -23.76 -4.89
C GLU A 180 -19.60 -23.54 -6.21
N LYS A 181 -19.15 -24.61 -6.86
CA LYS A 181 -18.43 -24.52 -8.15
C LYS A 181 -19.28 -23.85 -9.25
N SER A 182 -20.56 -24.21 -9.33
CA SER A 182 -21.53 -23.64 -10.28
C SER A 182 -21.84 -22.16 -9.95
N LEU A 183 -21.89 -21.82 -8.66
CA LEU A 183 -22.14 -20.46 -8.18
C LEU A 183 -21.05 -19.48 -8.58
N VAL A 184 -19.76 -19.85 -8.50
CA VAL A 184 -18.67 -18.93 -8.88
C VAL A 184 -18.68 -18.62 -10.38
N PHE A 185 -18.83 -19.64 -11.23
CA PHE A 185 -18.93 -19.43 -12.68
C PHE A 185 -20.16 -18.61 -13.05
N SER A 186 -21.32 -18.93 -12.48
CA SER A 186 -22.56 -18.19 -12.74
C SER A 186 -22.55 -16.78 -12.15
N THR A 187 -21.73 -16.48 -11.15
CA THR A 187 -21.60 -15.12 -10.58
C THR A 187 -20.93 -14.14 -11.55
N PHE A 188 -19.97 -14.62 -12.36
CA PHE A 188 -19.22 -13.81 -13.33
C PHE A 188 -19.73 -13.94 -14.77
N GLU A 189 -20.87 -14.58 -14.98
CA GLU A 189 -21.53 -14.65 -16.29
C GLU A 189 -22.00 -13.27 -16.77
N ARG A 190 -22.03 -13.09 -18.10
CA ARG A 190 -22.50 -11.86 -18.73
C ARG A 190 -23.94 -11.55 -18.28
N GLY A 191 -24.16 -10.33 -17.82
CA GLY A 191 -25.48 -9.86 -17.38
C GLY A 191 -25.76 -10.05 -15.88
N LYS A 192 -24.85 -10.68 -15.14
CA LYS A 192 -24.95 -10.83 -13.68
C LYS A 192 -24.33 -9.63 -12.97
N LYS A 193 -24.79 -9.40 -11.74
CA LYS A 193 -24.30 -8.34 -10.85
C LYS A 193 -23.69 -8.98 -9.62
N PHE A 194 -22.55 -8.45 -9.18
CA PHE A 194 -21.89 -8.85 -7.94
C PHE A 194 -21.43 -7.60 -7.20
N MET A 195 -21.12 -7.75 -5.92
CA MET A 195 -20.61 -6.69 -5.07
C MET A 195 -19.32 -7.16 -4.39
N VAL A 196 -18.30 -6.31 -4.40
CA VAL A 196 -17.07 -6.52 -3.64
C VAL A 196 -17.14 -5.67 -2.39
N LEU A 197 -17.00 -6.33 -1.23
CA LEU A 197 -16.95 -5.69 0.07
C LEU A 197 -15.50 -5.70 0.55
N ASP A 198 -14.81 -4.56 0.45
CA ASP A 198 -13.44 -4.40 0.94
C ASP A 198 -13.46 -3.74 2.33
N LEU A 199 -13.19 -4.55 3.35
CA LEU A 199 -13.17 -4.15 4.76
C LEU A 199 -11.73 -4.24 5.30
N GLY A 200 -10.85 -3.42 4.72
CA GLY A 200 -9.44 -3.31 5.11
C GLY A 200 -9.21 -2.86 6.56
N GLY A 201 -7.94 -2.82 6.98
CA GLY A 201 -7.58 -2.44 8.36
C GLY A 201 -7.77 -0.96 8.64
N ILE A 202 -8.42 -0.65 9.77
CA ILE A 202 -8.52 0.69 10.36
C ILE A 202 -7.82 0.60 11.71
N ASN A 203 -6.60 1.11 11.82
CA ASN A 203 -5.94 1.34 13.10
C ASN A 203 -5.30 2.74 13.07
#